data_AF-A0A8T4GEB9-F1
#
_entry.id   AF-A0A8T4GEB9-F1
#
_cell.length_a   1.000
_cell.length_b   1.000
_cell.length_c   1.000
_cell.angle_alpha   90.00
_cell.angle_beta   90.00
_cell.angle_gamma   90.00
#
_symmetry.space_group_name_H-M   'P 1'
#
loop_
_entity.id
_entity.type
_entity.pdbx_description
1 polymer ?
#
loop_
_entity_poly.entity_id
_entity_poly.type
_entity_poly.pdbx_seq_one_letter_code
_entity_poly.pdbx_strand_id
1 'polypeptide(L)'
;MSDRFAAVPVVRFGKLYDSRGGNYLLFGDEQLQLLPMLEATNELGTVVLEAGGTLTNPDAAIAIAVGLAALGAGYAERGIGSAAVGAMAEDDDLFINGLILTVLPETIVILALVLVFVL
;
A
#
# COMPACT_ATOMS: atom_id res chain seq x y z
N MET A 1 60.59 -7.65 6.88
CA MET A 1 59.93 -6.37 6.53
C MET A 1 58.70 -6.70 5.70
N SER A 2 57.75 -7.39 6.33
CA SER A 2 56.46 -7.82 5.77
C SER A 2 55.39 -7.38 6.76
N ASP A 3 54.16 -7.20 6.31
CA ASP A 3 52.94 -6.98 7.12
C ASP A 3 52.48 -5.51 7.21
N ARG A 4 52.18 -4.93 6.04
CA ARG A 4 51.48 -3.63 5.90
C ARG A 4 50.09 -3.76 5.23
N PHE A 5 49.51 -4.96 5.21
CA PHE A 5 48.12 -5.20 4.78
C PHE A 5 47.28 -5.71 5.98
N ALA A 6 46.99 -4.81 6.91
CA ALA A 6 46.03 -5.08 7.98
C ALA A 6 44.62 -4.66 7.50
N ALA A 7 43.79 -5.68 7.28
CA ALA A 7 42.32 -5.68 7.32
C ALA A 7 41.58 -4.39 6.89
N VAL A 8 41.16 -4.35 5.62
CA VAL A 8 39.98 -3.57 5.23
C VAL A 8 38.77 -4.20 5.94
N PRO A 9 37.98 -3.46 6.73
CA PRO A 9 36.81 -4.03 7.39
C PRO A 9 35.76 -4.38 6.33
N VAL A 10 35.56 -5.68 6.12
CA VAL A 10 34.43 -6.19 5.34
C VAL A 10 33.17 -5.84 6.12
N VAL A 11 32.39 -4.89 5.58
CA VAL A 11 31.13 -4.44 6.17
C VAL A 11 30.19 -5.64 6.24
N ARG A 12 30.00 -6.20 7.44
CA ARG A 12 29.17 -7.38 7.69
C ARG A 12 27.70 -6.96 7.65
N PHE A 13 27.14 -6.93 6.45
CA PHE A 13 25.74 -6.56 6.14
C PHE A 13 24.70 -7.28 7.03
N GLY A 14 25.03 -8.47 7.57
CA GLY A 14 24.15 -9.25 8.45
C GLY A 14 23.94 -8.70 9.86
N LYS A 15 24.69 -7.67 10.30
CA LYS A 15 24.53 -7.08 11.64
C LYS A 15 23.43 -6.00 11.73
N LEU A 16 22.76 -5.67 10.63
CA LEU A 16 21.67 -4.68 10.62
C LEU A 16 20.29 -5.27 10.94
N TYR A 17 20.15 -6.59 10.95
CA TYR A 17 18.93 -7.29 11.34
C TYR A 17 18.91 -7.70 12.83
N ASP A 18 20.00 -7.47 13.54
CA ASP A 18 20.24 -7.91 14.93
C ASP A 18 20.26 -6.70 15.88
N SER A 19 19.14 -5.96 15.99
CA SER A 19 18.98 -4.89 17.00
C SER A 19 17.54 -4.41 17.27
N ARG A 20 16.50 -5.20 16.97
CA ARG A 20 15.14 -4.93 17.49
C ARG A 20 14.54 -6.24 18.00
N GLY A 21 14.83 -6.54 19.26
CA GLY A 21 14.42 -7.77 19.93
C GLY A 21 12.91 -7.99 19.88
N GLY A 22 12.53 -9.18 19.43
CA GLY A 22 11.16 -9.68 19.47
C GLY A 22 10.93 -10.87 18.52
N ASN A 23 11.06 -12.09 19.06
CA ASN A 23 10.60 -13.39 18.55
C ASN A 23 11.04 -13.87 17.15
N TYR A 24 12.18 -14.58 17.12
CA TYR A 24 12.51 -15.56 16.08
C TYR A 24 12.69 -16.91 16.79
N LEU A 25 11.77 -17.86 16.57
CA LEU A 25 11.92 -19.25 17.05
C LEU A 25 12.66 -20.06 15.97
N LEU A 26 13.72 -20.75 16.41
CA LEU A 26 14.52 -21.68 15.62
C LEU A 26 14.02 -23.11 15.84
N PHE A 27 13.97 -23.89 14.77
CA PHE A 27 14.11 -25.34 14.80
C PHE A 27 14.96 -25.76 13.56
N GLY A 28 14.68 -26.77 12.74
CA GLY A 28 13.36 -26.81 12.11
C GLY A 28 12.79 -25.39 12.03
N ASP A 29 11.50 -25.16 12.24
CA ASP A 29 10.96 -23.80 12.14
C ASP A 29 11.48 -23.06 10.89
N GLU A 30 11.41 -23.72 9.73
CA GLU A 30 11.30 -22.99 8.48
C GLU A 30 9.92 -22.30 8.48
N GLN A 31 9.76 -21.30 9.34
CA GLN A 31 8.62 -20.39 9.34
C GLN A 31 8.86 -19.39 8.21
N LEU A 32 8.49 -19.83 7.01
CA LEU A 32 8.28 -18.98 5.84
C LEU A 32 7.62 -17.67 6.28
N GLN A 33 8.28 -16.54 6.02
CA GLN A 33 7.82 -15.17 6.33
C GLN A 33 6.64 -14.75 5.43
N LEU A 34 5.55 -15.51 5.45
CA LEU A 34 4.28 -15.21 4.78
C LEU A 34 3.36 -14.37 5.69
N LEU A 35 3.83 -14.01 6.88
CA LEU A 35 3.02 -13.47 7.98
C LEU A 35 2.72 -11.96 7.99
N PRO A 36 3.46 -11.03 7.33
CA PRO A 36 3.21 -9.60 7.56
C PRO A 36 1.87 -9.12 6.98
N MET A 37 1.44 -9.68 5.84
CA MET A 37 0.13 -9.37 5.26
C MET A 37 -1.02 -10.08 5.97
N LEU A 38 -0.77 -11.27 6.53
CA LEU A 38 -1.78 -12.03 7.28
C LEU A 38 -2.06 -11.39 8.64
N GLU A 39 -1.04 -10.89 9.32
CA GLU A 39 -1.17 -10.14 10.57
C GLU A 39 -1.94 -8.83 10.36
N ALA A 40 -1.61 -8.04 9.34
CA ALA A 40 -2.38 -6.85 8.97
C ALA A 40 -3.84 -7.17 8.61
N THR A 41 -4.08 -8.30 7.92
CA THR A 41 -5.44 -8.75 7.58
C THR A 41 -6.20 -9.17 8.84
N ASN A 42 -5.54 -9.82 9.80
CA ASN A 42 -6.15 -10.20 11.07
C ASN A 42 -6.45 -8.99 11.94
N GLU A 43 -5.58 -7.98 11.99
CA GLU A 43 -5.84 -6.72 12.71
C GLU A 43 -7.02 -5.95 12.11
N LEU A 44 -7.11 -5.90 10.78
CA LEU A 44 -8.28 -5.32 10.10
C LEU A 44 -9.54 -6.16 10.36
N GLY A 45 -9.42 -7.49 10.36
CA GLY A 45 -10.48 -8.42 10.69
C GLY A 45 -10.97 -8.24 12.13
N THR A 46 -10.07 -8.10 13.10
CA THR A 46 -10.43 -7.84 14.50
C THR A 46 -11.06 -6.46 14.65
N VAL A 47 -10.57 -5.41 13.98
CA VAL A 47 -11.22 -4.09 14.00
C VAL A 47 -12.65 -4.17 13.43
N VAL A 48 -12.87 -4.95 12.37
CA VAL A 48 -14.20 -5.14 11.77
C VAL A 48 -15.13 -5.98 12.66
N LEU A 49 -14.61 -6.99 13.36
CA LEU A 49 -15.41 -7.88 14.22
C LEU A 49 -15.62 -7.36 15.65
N GLU A 50 -14.61 -6.71 16.24
CA GLU A 50 -14.65 -6.12 17.59
C GLU A 50 -15.50 -4.85 17.59
N ALA A 51 -15.49 -4.10 16.49
CA ALA A 51 -16.46 -3.05 16.25
C ALA A 51 -17.77 -3.63 15.71
N GLY A 52 -18.52 -4.35 16.55
CA GLY A 52 -19.91 -4.76 16.29
C GLY A 52 -20.89 -3.59 16.00
N GLY A 53 -20.37 -2.36 15.91
CA GLY A 53 -21.04 -1.14 15.50
C GLY A 53 -20.60 -0.57 14.14
N THR A 54 -19.46 -0.95 13.55
CA THR A 54 -18.91 -0.20 12.38
C THR A 54 -19.67 -0.44 11.09
N LEU A 55 -20.10 -1.68 10.83
CA LEU A 55 -20.91 -1.99 9.64
C LEU A 55 -22.43 -1.79 9.88
N THR A 56 -22.83 -1.67 11.13
CA THR A 56 -24.24 -1.45 11.54
C THR A 56 -24.55 0.03 11.78
N ASN A 57 -23.53 0.85 12.07
CA ASN A 57 -23.62 2.29 12.12
C ASN A 57 -23.50 2.85 10.70
N PRO A 58 -24.52 3.57 10.19
CA PRO A 58 -24.51 4.14 8.84
C PRO A 58 -23.29 5.04 8.58
N ASP A 59 -22.89 5.87 9.54
CA ASP A 59 -21.78 6.83 9.37
C ASP A 59 -20.44 6.11 9.18
N ALA A 60 -20.23 5.03 9.96
CA ALA A 60 -19.00 4.25 9.91
C ALA A 60 -18.94 3.39 8.64
N ALA A 61 -20.08 2.87 8.18
CA ALA A 61 -20.19 2.16 6.91
C ALA A 61 -19.88 3.10 5.71
N ILE A 62 -20.40 4.34 5.74
CA ILE A 62 -20.10 5.36 4.73
C ILE A 62 -18.61 5.70 4.73
N ALA A 63 -17.99 5.90 5.89
CA ALA A 63 -16.56 6.20 5.99
C ALA A 63 -15.68 5.10 5.37
N ILE A 64 -16.00 3.82 5.62
CA ILE A 64 -15.29 2.70 5.00
C ILE A 64 -15.54 2.65 3.50
N ALA A 65 -16.79 2.81 3.04
CA ALA A 65 -17.12 2.81 1.62
C ALA A 65 -16.34 3.89 0.84
N VAL A 66 -16.27 5.10 1.39
CA VAL A 66 -15.53 6.23 0.82
C VAL A 66 -14.02 5.97 0.83
N GLY A 67 -13.48 5.46 1.94
CA GLY A 67 -12.07 5.10 2.05
C GLY A 67 -11.67 4.04 1.01
N LEU A 68 -12.48 3.00 0.82
CA LEU A 68 -12.25 1.96 -0.17
C LEU A 68 -12.37 2.49 -1.61
N ALA A 69 -13.36 3.34 -1.89
CA ALA A 69 -13.49 3.98 -3.19
C ALA A 69 -12.27 4.86 -3.52
N ALA A 70 -11.81 5.66 -2.55
CA ALA A 70 -10.63 6.50 -2.69
C ALA A 70 -9.34 5.69 -2.91
N LEU A 71 -9.17 4.57 -2.19
CA LEU A 71 -8.05 3.66 -2.41
C LEU A 71 -8.08 3.02 -3.80
N GLY A 72 -9.25 2.55 -4.25
CA GLY A 72 -9.43 1.96 -5.57
C GLY A 72 -9.15 2.95 -6.70
N ALA A 73 -9.63 4.19 -6.57
CA ALA A 73 -9.38 5.24 -7.54
C ALA A 73 -7.90 5.64 -7.60
N GLY A 74 -7.26 5.85 -6.45
CA GLY A 74 -5.83 6.15 -6.39
C GLY A 74 -4.96 5.00 -6.95
N TYR A 75 -5.41 3.75 -6.83
CA TYR A 75 -4.74 2.61 -7.46
C TYR A 75 -4.86 2.64 -8.99
N ALA A 76 -6.06 2.91 -9.52
CA ALA A 76 -6.29 3.01 -10.96
C ALA A 76 -5.51 4.18 -11.59
N GLU A 77 -5.52 5.34 -10.93
CA GLU A 77 -4.87 6.56 -11.42
C GLU A 77 -3.34 6.42 -11.53
N ARG A 78 -2.69 5.67 -10.62
CA ARG A 78 -1.25 5.39 -10.73
C ARG A 78 -0.89 4.69 -12.05
N GLY A 79 -1.71 3.74 -12.49
CA GLY A 79 -1.51 3.06 -13.77
C GLY A 79 -1.74 3.99 -14.95
N ILE A 80 -2.88 4.68 -14.95
CA ILE A 80 -3.29 5.58 -16.04
C ILE A 80 -2.29 6.74 -16.20
N GLY A 81 -1.85 7.38 -15.12
CA GLY A 81 -0.90 8.49 -15.17
C GLY A 81 0.47 8.07 -15.74
N SER A 82 0.98 6.91 -15.34
CA SER A 82 2.24 6.39 -15.88
C SER A 82 2.15 6.06 -17.38
N ALA A 83 1.03 5.48 -17.82
CA ALA A 83 0.77 5.17 -19.22
C ALA A 83 0.55 6.44 -20.07
N ALA A 84 -0.17 7.43 -19.53
CA ALA A 84 -0.43 8.70 -20.20
C ALA A 84 0.86 9.50 -20.45
N VAL A 85 1.74 9.59 -19.45
CA VAL A 85 3.05 10.26 -19.61
C VAL A 85 3.95 9.49 -20.57
N GLY A 86 3.89 8.15 -20.56
CA GLY A 86 4.60 7.31 -21.52
C GLY A 86 4.14 7.51 -22.97
N ALA A 87 2.82 7.58 -23.20
CA ALA A 87 2.24 7.80 -24.52
C ALA A 87 2.48 9.24 -25.03
N MET A 88 2.47 10.23 -24.14
CA MET A 88 2.83 11.61 -24.49
C MET A 88 4.25 11.70 -25.04
N ALA A 89 5.18 10.91 -24.50
CA ALA A 89 6.56 10.92 -24.99
C ALA A 89 6.68 10.46 -26.45
N GLU A 90 5.67 9.75 -26.97
CA GLU A 90 5.57 9.35 -28.38
C GLU A 90 4.75 10.35 -29.22
N ASP A 91 3.61 10.83 -28.70
CA ASP A 91 2.72 11.78 -29.38
C ASP A 91 2.06 12.76 -28.38
N ASP A 92 2.37 14.04 -28.53
CA ASP A 92 1.88 15.14 -27.69
C ASP A 92 0.36 15.35 -27.82
N ASP A 93 -0.24 14.96 -28.95
CA ASP A 93 -1.69 15.09 -29.18
C ASP A 93 -2.50 14.16 -28.26
N LEU A 94 -1.85 13.17 -27.62
CA LEU A 94 -2.48 12.23 -26.69
C LEU A 94 -2.65 12.79 -25.27
N PHE A 95 -2.17 14.01 -24.97
CA PHE A 95 -2.34 14.63 -23.66
C PHE A 95 -3.79 14.62 -23.16
N ILE A 96 -4.70 15.10 -24.00
CA ILE A 96 -6.11 15.26 -23.66
C ILE A 96 -6.75 13.89 -23.40
N ASN A 97 -6.38 12.87 -24.17
CA ASN A 97 -6.87 11.51 -23.96
C ASN A 97 -6.35 10.94 -22.63
N GLY A 98 -5.08 11.17 -22.31
CA GLY A 98 -4.50 10.82 -21.01
C GLY A 98 -5.23 11.48 -19.84
N LEU A 99 -5.53 12.78 -19.98
CA LEU A 99 -6.29 13.55 -18.99
C LEU A 99 -7.73 13.02 -18.81
N ILE A 100 -8.42 12.68 -19.90
CA ILE A 100 -9.78 12.14 -19.84
C ILE A 100 -9.83 10.77 -19.14
N LEU A 101 -8.80 9.95 -19.31
CA LEU A 101 -8.76 8.64 -18.66
C LEU A 101 -8.53 8.74 -17.14
N THR A 102 -7.81 9.75 -16.63
CA THR A 102 -7.65 9.95 -15.18
C THR A 102 -8.93 10.45 -14.51
N VAL A 103 -9.81 11.13 -15.27
CA VAL A 103 -11.12 11.58 -14.76
C VAL A 103 -12.05 10.41 -14.44
N LEU A 104 -11.90 9.25 -15.09
CA LEU A 104 -12.74 8.07 -14.80
C LEU A 104 -12.60 7.60 -13.33
N PRO A 105 -11.40 7.29 -12.80
CA PRO A 105 -11.20 7.05 -11.37
C PRO A 105 -11.69 8.20 -10.48
N GLU A 106 -11.48 9.46 -10.88
CA GLU A 106 -11.86 10.63 -10.09
C GLU A 106 -13.39 10.73 -9.91
N THR A 107 -14.16 10.43 -10.95
CA THR A 107 -15.64 10.45 -10.87
C THR A 107 -16.17 9.47 -9.83
N ILE A 108 -15.53 8.31 -9.65
CA ILE A 108 -15.92 7.33 -8.62
C ILE A 108 -15.70 7.90 -7.22
N VAL A 109 -14.58 8.59 -6.98
CA VAL A 109 -14.31 9.23 -5.68
C VAL A 109 -15.30 10.34 -5.40
N ILE A 110 -15.59 11.17 -6.40
CA ILE A 110 -16.58 12.25 -6.25
C ILE A 110 -17.95 11.68 -5.90
N LEU A 111 -18.41 10.63 -6.58
CA LEU A 111 -19.68 9.97 -6.27
C LEU A 111 -19.72 9.37 -4.86
N ALA A 112 -18.59 8.82 -4.39
CA ALA A 112 -18.47 8.33 -3.01
C ALA A 112 -18.51 9.49 -2.00
N LEU A 113 -17.83 10.61 -2.26
CA LEU A 113 -17.89 11.79 -1.40
C LEU A 113 -19.28 12.42 -1.36
N VAL A 114 -20.04 12.38 -2.45
CA VAL A 114 -21.44 12.85 -2.48
C VAL A 114 -22.30 12.05 -1.50
N LEU A 115 -22.08 10.73 -1.34
CA LEU A 115 -22.83 9.92 -0.36
C LEU A 115 -22.63 10.41 1.08
N VAL A 116 -21.45 10.95 1.43
CA VAL A 116 -21.16 11.50 2.77
C VAL A 116 -22.03 12.71 3.11
N PHE A 117 -22.43 13.48 2.10
CA PHE A 117 -23.22 14.70 2.31
C PHE A 117 -24.72 14.47 2.14
N VAL A 118 -25.13 13.40 1.46
CA VAL A 118 -26.53 13.10 1.16
C VAL A 118 -27.15 12.18 2.22
N LEU A 119 -26.36 11.26 2.78
CA LEU A 119 -26.79 10.32 3.82
C LEU A 119 -26.46 10.87 5.20
#